data_AF-A0A817K5L2-F1
#
_entry.id   AF-A0A817K5L2-F1
#
_cell.length_a   1.000
_cell.length_b   1.000
_cell.length_c   1.000
_cell.angle_alpha   90.00
_cell.angle_beta   90.00
_cell.angle_gamma   90.00
#
_symmetry.space_group_name_H-M   'P 1'
#
loop_
_entity.id
_entity.type
_entity.pdbx_description
1 polymer ?
#
loop_
_entity_poly.entity_id
_entity_poly.type
_entity_poly.pdbx_seq_one_letter_code
_entity_poly.pdbx_strand_id
1 'polypeptide(L)'
;MNNINPHRQFSAIQIRYGGCKGVISVNPDLDNAPHQLRIRQSMKKFKCSHDILELCRISKPRPLYLNRQIIVLLSHRLIDDRTFLLLQNEHQQILSESLVYPQRAYELLSEKLSRNLFPLRSLIHDAQLNLIQEPFFHQLIITIGKFELAQMRERTRLKLPKNSARNMIGIVDEYGILEYGQVFIQYTELNDDYVNANESEKTIILEQKVVVTKNPCHHPGDIRVFTAVDVPQLRHLKDVIVFPQRGQRPHPNEISGSDLDGDEYAVIWHPAFIPQTPNDTPYDYDSQMPMLRISDRPINRADIQATVLDISEQSCVGKLCSLHLANTDLNGVAHPKTLAIASYIAEELDAPKTGQHPLTPKQIGELQSELGNERPDYFDKPYYKSYPSKHVLDGFELLSSVSPILANGADGIIFVRSSFCLCSLESN
;
A
#
# COMPACT_ATOMS: atom_id res chain seq x y z
N MET A 1 5.70 16.58 -15.95
CA MET A 1 5.79 15.13 -16.28
C MET A 1 7.02 14.85 -17.17
N ASN A 2 8.18 15.45 -16.91
CA ASN A 2 9.31 15.45 -17.87
C ASN A 2 10.35 14.35 -17.64
N ASN A 3 9.97 13.18 -17.11
CA ASN A 3 10.90 12.09 -16.77
C ASN A 3 10.44 10.72 -17.28
N ILE A 4 9.72 10.64 -18.41
CA ILE A 4 9.52 9.34 -19.07
C ILE A 4 10.75 9.12 -19.96
N ASN A 5 11.63 8.21 -19.53
CA ASN A 5 12.70 7.74 -20.41
C ASN A 5 12.03 7.15 -21.67
N PRO A 6 12.25 7.71 -22.87
CA PRO A 6 11.60 7.25 -24.09
C PRO A 6 11.94 5.80 -24.45
N HIS A 7 13.00 5.24 -23.86
CA HIS A 7 13.42 3.86 -24.04
C HIS A 7 12.82 2.89 -23.01
N ARG A 8 12.18 3.39 -21.94
CA ARG A 8 11.57 2.52 -20.94
C ARG A 8 10.22 2.01 -21.42
N GLN A 9 10.19 0.73 -21.80
CA GLN A 9 8.96 0.03 -22.14
C GLN A 9 8.11 -0.16 -20.86
N PHE A 10 6.92 0.44 -20.82
CA PHE A 10 5.90 0.20 -19.80
C PHE A 10 4.88 -0.81 -20.32
N SER A 11 4.24 -1.55 -19.42
CA SER A 11 3.24 -2.56 -19.78
C SER A 11 1.82 -2.11 -19.54
N ALA A 12 1.60 -1.13 -18.65
CA ALA A 12 0.29 -0.56 -18.43
C ALA A 12 0.34 0.94 -18.13
N ILE A 13 -0.73 1.65 -18.51
CA ILE A 13 -0.91 3.08 -18.27
C ILE A 13 -2.33 3.34 -17.77
N GLN A 14 -2.47 4.09 -16.68
CA GLN A 14 -3.72 4.69 -16.28
C GLN A 14 -3.96 5.96 -17.09
N ILE A 15 -5.12 6.07 -17.73
CA ILE A 15 -5.44 7.13 -18.68
C ILE A 15 -6.73 7.89 -18.35
N ARG A 16 -6.85 9.07 -18.94
CA ARG A 16 -8.12 9.75 -19.24
C ARG A 16 -8.16 10.07 -20.72
N TYR A 17 -9.30 9.80 -21.36
CA TYR A 17 -9.47 10.01 -22.79
C TYR A 17 -10.95 10.14 -23.17
N GLY A 18 -11.40 11.29 -23.69
CA GLY A 18 -12.76 11.45 -24.23
C GLY A 18 -13.89 11.02 -23.28
N GLY A 19 -13.81 11.38 -21.99
CA GLY A 19 -14.79 10.96 -20.98
C GLY A 19 -14.63 9.51 -20.51
N CYS A 20 -13.54 8.85 -20.90
CA CYS A 20 -13.15 7.52 -20.43
C CYS A 20 -12.10 7.60 -19.31
N LYS A 21 -12.21 6.71 -18.33
CA LYS A 21 -11.24 6.49 -17.24
C LYS A 21 -10.93 4.99 -17.17
N GLY A 22 -9.65 4.65 -17.11
CA GLY A 22 -9.22 3.28 -16.79
C GLY A 22 -7.75 3.03 -17.00
N VAL A 23 -7.37 1.75 -17.05
CA VAL A 23 -6.02 1.30 -17.40
C VAL A 23 -6.04 0.66 -18.78
N ILE A 24 -4.99 0.92 -19.56
CA ILE A 24 -4.69 0.23 -20.81
C ILE A 24 -3.37 -0.52 -20.65
N SER A 25 -3.25 -1.67 -21.31
CA SER A 25 -2.01 -2.46 -21.36
C SER A 25 -1.50 -2.59 -22.78
N VAL A 26 -0.20 -2.84 -22.91
CA VAL A 26 0.41 -3.20 -24.20
C VAL A 26 -0.11 -4.57 -24.60
N ASN A 27 -0.58 -4.71 -25.85
CA ASN A 27 -0.99 -5.97 -26.43
C ASN A 27 -0.29 -6.16 -27.79
N PRO A 28 0.66 -7.10 -27.92
CA PRO A 28 1.40 -7.35 -29.16
C PRO A 28 0.52 -7.70 -30.37
N ASP A 29 -0.68 -8.24 -30.15
CA ASP A 29 -1.58 -8.64 -31.24
C ASP A 29 -2.29 -7.42 -31.88
N LEU A 30 -2.26 -6.26 -31.23
CA LEU A 30 -2.80 -5.00 -31.77
C LEU A 30 -1.84 -4.30 -32.75
N ASP A 31 -0.60 -4.79 -32.89
CA ASP A 31 0.46 -4.16 -33.69
C ASP A 31 0.24 -4.22 -35.21
N ASN A 32 -0.87 -4.79 -35.67
CA ASN A 32 -1.23 -4.88 -37.09
C ASN A 32 -1.64 -3.55 -37.74
N ALA A 33 -1.78 -2.45 -36.97
CA ALA A 33 -1.87 -1.10 -37.50
C ALA A 33 -1.28 -0.07 -36.52
N PRO A 34 -0.68 1.05 -37.00
CA PRO A 34 -0.12 2.05 -36.12
C PRO A 34 -1.21 2.73 -35.27
N HIS A 35 -0.88 3.00 -33.99
CA HIS A 35 -1.66 3.83 -33.07
C HIS A 35 -3.08 3.33 -32.72
N GLN A 36 -3.25 2.02 -32.50
CA GLN A 36 -4.52 1.48 -32.01
C GLN A 36 -4.69 1.69 -30.49
N LEU A 37 -5.87 2.15 -30.10
CA LEU A 37 -6.32 2.22 -28.71
C LEU A 37 -7.69 1.54 -28.59
N ARG A 38 -7.81 0.55 -27.69
CA ARG A 38 -9.07 -0.16 -27.43
C ARG A 38 -9.61 0.25 -26.07
N ILE A 39 -10.85 0.74 -26.04
CA ILE A 39 -11.52 1.22 -24.82
C ILE A 39 -12.71 0.32 -24.52
N ARG A 40 -12.78 -0.18 -23.28
CA ARG A 40 -13.90 -1.00 -22.79
C ARG A 40 -15.12 -0.13 -22.45
N GLN A 41 -16.31 -0.73 -22.50
CA GLN A 41 -17.53 -0.01 -22.16
C GLN A 41 -17.55 0.50 -20.71
N SER A 42 -16.99 -0.27 -19.76
CA SER A 42 -16.86 0.11 -18.35
C SER A 42 -15.99 1.35 -18.11
N MET A 43 -15.09 1.67 -19.05
CA MET A 43 -14.23 2.85 -18.96
C MET A 43 -14.97 4.14 -19.31
N LYS A 44 -16.04 4.07 -20.12
CA LYS A 44 -16.80 5.25 -20.57
C LYS A 44 -17.67 5.78 -19.43
N LYS A 45 -17.31 6.91 -18.84
CA LYS A 45 -18.03 7.50 -17.71
C LYS A 45 -19.06 8.53 -18.15
N PHE A 46 -18.76 9.31 -19.19
CA PHE A 46 -19.68 10.28 -19.79
C PHE A 46 -19.28 10.56 -21.24
N LYS A 47 -20.21 11.12 -22.03
CA LYS A 47 -19.93 11.55 -23.40
C LYS A 47 -19.10 12.83 -23.38
N CYS A 48 -17.99 12.85 -24.11
CA CYS A 48 -17.11 14.00 -24.23
C CYS A 48 -16.43 14.00 -25.60
N SER A 49 -16.28 15.17 -26.22
CA SER A 49 -15.59 15.34 -27.51
C SER A 49 -14.08 15.59 -27.37
N HIS A 50 -13.55 15.58 -26.14
CA HIS A 50 -12.13 15.79 -25.88
C HIS A 50 -11.31 14.63 -26.43
N ASP A 51 -10.26 14.93 -27.19
CA ASP A 51 -9.50 13.97 -27.98
C ASP A 51 -8.02 13.87 -27.57
N ILE A 52 -7.65 14.46 -26.44
CA ILE A 52 -6.30 14.37 -25.89
C ILE A 52 -6.22 13.15 -24.96
N LEU A 53 -5.20 12.30 -25.18
CA LEU A 53 -4.86 11.20 -24.30
C LEU A 53 -4.01 11.70 -23.13
N GLU A 54 -4.58 11.70 -21.93
CA GLU A 54 -3.91 12.14 -20.71
C GLU A 54 -3.37 10.93 -19.95
N LEU A 55 -2.07 10.94 -19.64
CA LEU A 55 -1.41 9.86 -18.91
C LEU A 55 -1.36 10.20 -17.41
N CYS A 56 -2.09 9.45 -16.59
CA CYS A 56 -2.11 9.66 -15.14
C CYS A 56 -0.95 8.94 -14.45
N ARG A 57 -0.68 7.70 -14.86
CA ARG A 57 0.27 6.81 -14.16
C ARG A 57 0.74 5.69 -15.09
N ILE A 58 2.00 5.30 -14.98
CA ILE A 58 2.59 4.18 -15.74
C ILE A 58 2.98 3.03 -14.80
N SER A 59 3.00 1.79 -15.31
CA SER A 59 3.55 0.64 -14.59
C SER A 59 5.05 0.83 -14.35
N LYS A 60 5.50 0.54 -13.13
CA LYS A 60 6.91 0.58 -12.71
C LYS A 60 7.07 -0.13 -11.38
N PRO A 61 8.30 -0.54 -10.99
CA PRO A 61 8.57 -1.07 -9.68
C PRO A 61 8.22 -0.03 -8.62
N ARG A 62 7.32 -0.38 -7.70
CA ARG A 62 6.99 0.45 -6.54
C ARG A 62 7.22 -0.32 -5.25
N PRO A 63 8.01 0.20 -4.31
CA PRO A 63 8.17 -0.43 -3.02
C PRO A 63 6.82 -0.53 -2.32
N LEU A 64 6.64 -1.60 -1.56
CA LEU A 64 5.49 -1.81 -0.71
C LEU A 64 5.85 -1.48 0.74
N TYR A 65 4.92 -0.82 1.42
CA TYR A 65 4.95 -0.63 2.86
C TYR A 65 3.71 -1.27 3.46
N LEU A 66 3.90 -2.04 4.53
CA LEU A 66 2.80 -2.46 5.38
C LEU A 66 2.30 -1.25 6.18
N ASN A 67 1.01 -1.26 6.48
CA ASN A 67 0.33 -0.33 7.38
C ASN A 67 -0.42 -1.13 8.45
N ARG A 68 -1.00 -0.43 9.43
CA ARG A 68 -1.75 -1.06 10.53
C ARG A 68 -2.84 -2.01 10.06
N GLN A 69 -3.60 -1.65 9.02
CA GLN A 69 -4.68 -2.48 8.50
C GLN A 69 -4.17 -3.81 7.92
N ILE A 70 -3.17 -3.76 7.04
CA ILE A 70 -2.59 -4.96 6.44
C ILE A 70 -1.95 -5.84 7.51
N ILE A 71 -1.23 -5.25 8.48
CA ILE A 71 -0.58 -6.00 9.57
C ILE A 71 -1.61 -6.78 10.38
N VAL A 72 -2.69 -6.12 10.79
CA VAL A 72 -3.72 -6.76 11.62
C VAL A 72 -4.46 -7.87 10.87
N LEU A 73 -4.75 -7.67 9.59
CA LEU A 73 -5.32 -8.73 8.75
C LEU A 73 -4.32 -9.89 8.56
N LEU A 74 -3.03 -9.64 8.34
CA LEU A 74 -2.04 -10.72 8.24
C LEU A 74 -1.85 -11.48 9.57
N SER A 75 -1.86 -10.78 10.71
CA SER A 75 -1.83 -11.40 12.04
C SER A 75 -3.08 -12.27 12.27
N HIS A 76 -4.27 -11.81 11.86
CA HIS A 76 -5.49 -12.64 11.86
C HIS A 76 -5.36 -13.91 11.01
N ARG A 77 -4.60 -13.82 9.92
CA ARG A 77 -4.28 -14.96 9.02
C ARG A 77 -3.18 -15.88 9.57
N LEU A 78 -2.77 -15.70 10.84
CA LEU A 78 -1.76 -16.44 11.58
C LEU A 78 -0.32 -16.23 11.08
N ILE A 79 -0.02 -15.06 10.51
CA ILE A 79 1.39 -14.63 10.39
C ILE A 79 1.90 -14.25 11.78
N ASP A 80 3.06 -14.77 12.14
CA ASP A 80 3.67 -14.56 13.45
C ASP A 80 3.99 -13.07 13.67
N ASP A 81 3.51 -12.51 14.78
CA ASP A 81 3.72 -11.12 15.16
C ASP A 81 5.22 -10.74 15.20
N ARG A 82 6.10 -11.72 15.53
CA ARG A 82 7.56 -11.54 15.52
C ARG A 82 8.11 -11.18 14.15
N THR A 83 7.47 -11.62 13.06
CA THR A 83 7.89 -11.31 11.70
C THR A 83 7.83 -9.81 11.42
N PHE A 84 6.81 -9.12 11.93
CA PHE A 84 6.70 -7.67 11.73
C PHE A 84 7.67 -6.89 12.62
N LEU A 85 7.94 -7.37 13.84
CA LEU A 85 8.93 -6.76 14.74
C LEU A 85 10.35 -6.88 14.17
N LEU A 86 10.69 -8.04 13.59
CA LEU A 86 11.96 -8.24 12.88
C LEU A 86 12.11 -7.23 11.73
N LEU A 87 11.06 -7.05 10.93
CA LEU A 87 11.05 -6.08 9.84
C LEU A 87 11.25 -4.63 10.32
N GLN A 88 10.62 -4.26 11.44
CA GLN A 88 10.83 -2.95 12.06
C GLN A 88 12.29 -2.78 12.51
N ASN A 89 12.84 -3.78 13.20
CA ASN A 89 14.21 -3.74 13.71
C ASN A 89 15.23 -3.62 12.58
N GLU A 90 15.05 -4.37 11.49
CA GLU A 90 15.89 -4.25 10.29
C GLU A 90 15.85 -2.82 9.72
N HIS A 91 14.67 -2.20 9.64
CA HIS A 91 14.56 -0.83 9.14
C HIS A 91 15.28 0.17 10.08
N GLN A 92 15.11 0.05 11.39
CA GLN A 92 15.81 0.90 12.37
C GLN A 92 17.33 0.72 12.32
N GLN A 93 17.79 -0.52 12.12
CA GLN A 93 19.20 -0.83 11.98
C GLN A 93 19.77 -0.16 10.74
N ILE A 94 19.09 -0.23 9.57
CA ILE A 94 19.52 0.46 8.34
C ILE A 94 19.65 1.97 8.56
N LEU A 95 18.69 2.59 9.27
CA LEU A 95 18.77 4.02 9.58
C LEU A 95 19.96 4.35 10.49
N SER A 96 20.23 3.52 11.49
CA SER A 96 21.36 3.71 12.41
C SER A 96 22.70 3.51 11.70
N GLU A 97 22.80 2.47 10.87
CA GLU A 97 23.97 2.18 10.04
C GLU A 97 24.26 3.31 9.04
N SER A 98 23.23 3.99 8.53
CA SER A 98 23.40 5.12 7.59
C SER A 98 24.17 6.32 8.16
N LEU A 99 24.26 6.43 9.50
CA LEU A 99 25.05 7.47 10.17
C LEU A 99 26.53 7.13 10.31
N VAL A 100 26.89 5.85 10.13
CA VAL A 100 28.22 5.33 10.43
C VAL A 100 28.91 4.79 9.19
N TYR A 101 28.17 4.15 8.29
CA TYR A 101 28.71 3.49 7.10
C TYR A 101 28.41 4.29 5.82
N PRO A 102 29.44 4.81 5.10
CA PRO A 102 29.25 5.66 3.93
C PRO A 102 28.39 5.03 2.83
N GLN A 103 28.51 3.71 2.65
CA GLN A 103 27.66 2.97 1.71
C GLN A 103 26.18 3.08 2.13
N ARG A 104 25.84 2.80 3.39
CA ARG A 104 24.45 2.88 3.89
C ARG A 104 23.89 4.30 3.82
N ALA A 105 24.72 5.32 4.09
CA ALA A 105 24.35 6.71 3.88
C ALA A 105 23.95 6.97 2.43
N TYR A 106 24.78 6.52 1.48
CA TYR A 106 24.51 6.65 0.06
C TYR A 106 23.22 5.94 -0.37
N GLU A 107 22.98 4.71 0.13
CA GLU A 107 21.76 3.94 -0.16
C GLU A 107 20.49 4.67 0.33
N LEU A 108 20.50 5.14 1.57
CA LEU A 108 19.38 5.89 2.16
C LEU A 108 19.11 7.18 1.37
N LEU A 109 20.14 7.99 1.12
CA LEU A 109 19.98 9.25 0.41
C LEU A 109 19.55 9.03 -1.05
N SER A 110 20.10 8.03 -1.73
CA SER A 110 19.72 7.72 -3.12
C SER A 110 18.27 7.26 -3.24
N GLU A 111 17.74 6.57 -2.23
CA GLU A 111 16.34 6.20 -2.20
C GLU A 111 15.41 7.39 -1.95
N LYS A 112 15.80 8.32 -1.08
CA LYS A 112 14.91 9.36 -0.56
C LYS A 112 15.01 10.68 -1.32
N LEU A 113 16.14 10.94 -1.99
CA LEU A 113 16.39 12.19 -2.69
C LEU A 113 16.20 12.04 -4.20
N SER A 114 15.81 13.16 -4.83
CA SER A 114 15.74 13.23 -6.28
C SER A 114 17.15 13.31 -6.88
N ARG A 115 17.47 12.38 -7.78
CA ARG A 115 18.72 12.36 -8.57
C ARG A 115 18.99 13.69 -9.29
N ASN A 116 17.93 14.37 -9.75
CA ASN A 116 18.05 15.63 -10.49
C ASN A 116 18.50 16.81 -9.60
N LEU A 117 18.25 16.72 -8.29
CA LEU A 117 18.65 17.76 -7.33
C LEU A 117 19.96 17.40 -6.62
N PHE A 118 20.20 16.11 -6.39
CA PHE A 118 21.37 15.61 -5.67
C PHE A 118 22.06 14.51 -6.50
N PRO A 119 23.07 14.86 -7.30
CA PRO A 119 23.85 13.88 -8.06
C PRO A 119 24.88 13.21 -7.13
N LEU A 120 24.40 12.42 -6.17
CA LEU A 120 25.22 11.85 -5.08
C LEU A 120 26.45 11.09 -5.59
N ARG A 121 26.31 10.37 -6.71
CA ARG A 121 27.41 9.62 -7.33
C ARG A 121 28.57 10.53 -7.74
N SER A 122 28.30 11.64 -8.44
CA SER A 122 29.36 12.57 -8.86
C SER A 122 29.95 13.29 -7.65
N LEU A 123 29.14 13.62 -6.65
CA LEU A 123 29.63 14.23 -5.40
C LEU A 123 30.61 13.29 -4.67
N ILE A 124 30.29 12.00 -4.58
CA ILE A 124 31.17 11.03 -3.90
C ILE A 124 32.41 10.73 -4.73
N HIS A 125 32.28 10.45 -6.02
CA HIS A 125 33.42 9.99 -6.84
C HIS A 125 34.28 11.13 -7.39
N ASP A 126 33.65 12.19 -7.92
CA ASP A 126 34.37 13.26 -8.61
C ASP A 126 34.85 14.31 -7.61
N ALA A 127 34.01 14.66 -6.62
CA ALA A 127 34.35 15.62 -5.57
C ALA A 127 34.90 14.98 -4.28
N GLN A 128 35.03 13.65 -4.23
CA GLN A 128 35.55 12.89 -3.07
C GLN A 128 34.82 13.21 -1.75
N LEU A 129 33.53 13.53 -1.85
CA LEU A 129 32.72 13.95 -0.71
C LEU A 129 32.34 12.75 0.16
N ASN A 130 32.64 12.84 1.45
CA ASN A 130 32.15 11.89 2.44
C ASN A 130 30.81 12.36 3.01
N LEU A 131 29.71 11.69 2.64
CA LEU A 131 28.35 12.06 3.04
C LEU A 131 28.12 12.11 4.56
N ILE A 132 28.91 11.38 5.33
CA ILE A 132 28.78 11.31 6.78
C ILE A 132 29.57 12.44 7.46
N GLN A 133 30.70 12.84 6.89
CA GLN A 133 31.54 13.90 7.47
C GLN A 133 31.13 15.29 7.01
N GLU A 134 30.55 15.40 5.81
CA GLU A 134 30.06 16.67 5.29
C GLU A 134 28.80 17.11 6.08
N PRO A 135 28.83 18.29 6.73
CA PRO A 135 27.76 18.72 7.65
C PRO A 135 26.35 18.74 7.06
N PHE A 136 26.19 19.20 5.81
CA PHE A 136 24.87 19.27 5.18
C PHE A 136 24.28 17.87 4.95
N PHE A 137 25.04 16.94 4.36
CA PHE A 137 24.59 15.57 4.14
C PHE A 137 24.41 14.79 5.43
N HIS A 138 25.28 14.99 6.43
CA HIS A 138 25.12 14.39 7.75
C HIS A 138 23.78 14.80 8.39
N GLN A 139 23.48 16.10 8.37
CA GLN A 139 22.22 16.62 8.91
C GLN A 139 21.01 16.11 8.10
N LEU A 140 21.17 15.93 6.79
CA LEU A 140 20.13 15.37 5.93
C LEU A 140 19.84 13.91 6.25
N ILE A 141 20.86 13.09 6.50
CA ILE A 141 20.73 11.69 6.94
C ILE A 141 19.96 11.62 8.26
N ILE A 142 20.35 12.44 9.26
CA ILE A 142 19.64 12.50 10.55
C ILE A 142 18.17 12.90 10.35
N THR A 143 17.92 13.91 9.51
CA THR A 143 16.56 14.42 9.27
C THR A 143 15.68 13.36 8.62
N ILE A 144 16.20 12.66 7.61
CA ILE A 144 15.50 11.53 6.96
C ILE A 144 15.28 10.39 7.96
N GLY A 145 16.29 10.05 8.77
CA GLY A 145 16.17 9.02 9.81
C GLY A 145 15.07 9.34 10.82
N LYS A 146 15.03 10.57 11.33
CA LYS A 146 13.96 11.05 12.23
C LYS A 146 12.59 10.99 11.56
N PHE A 147 12.49 11.38 10.28
CA PHE A 147 11.24 11.30 9.54
C PHE A 147 10.75 9.85 9.38
N GLU A 148 11.62 8.91 8.99
CA GLU A 148 11.23 7.50 8.84
C GLU A 148 10.87 6.85 10.18
N LEU A 149 11.56 7.18 11.28
CA LEU A 149 11.18 6.76 12.64
C LEU A 149 9.80 7.28 13.03
N ALA A 150 9.50 8.55 12.75
CA ALA A 150 8.18 9.12 13.01
C ALA A 150 7.09 8.41 12.19
N GLN A 151 7.35 8.09 10.91
CA GLN A 151 6.40 7.32 10.09
C GLN A 151 6.18 5.90 10.62
N MET A 152 7.22 5.24 11.13
CA MET A 152 7.11 3.93 11.77
C MET A 152 6.27 4.01 13.05
N ARG A 153 6.51 4.99 13.92
CA ARG A 153 5.74 5.17 15.16
C ARG A 153 4.27 5.52 14.89
N GLU A 154 4.04 6.60 14.14
CA GLU A 154 2.70 7.19 14.01
C GLU A 154 1.78 6.44 13.04
N ARG A 155 2.35 5.68 12.11
CA ARG A 155 1.58 5.01 11.04
C ARG A 155 1.90 3.53 10.88
N THR A 156 2.84 3.00 11.65
CA THR A 156 3.34 1.61 11.51
C THR A 156 3.70 1.32 10.06
N ARG A 157 4.40 2.29 9.43
CA ARG A 157 4.77 2.23 8.02
C ARG A 157 6.05 1.41 7.85
N LEU A 158 5.90 0.10 7.62
CA LEU A 158 7.03 -0.84 7.53
C LEU A 158 7.34 -1.19 6.08
N LYS A 159 8.55 -0.89 5.62
CA LYS A 159 8.96 -1.18 4.25
C LYS A 159 9.27 -2.68 4.10
N LEU A 160 8.73 -3.34 3.07
CA LEU A 160 9.16 -4.71 2.76
C LEU A 160 10.48 -4.75 1.99
N PRO A 161 11.26 -5.84 2.12
CA PRO A 161 12.53 -5.99 1.41
C PRO A 161 12.39 -5.83 -0.11
N LYS A 162 13.49 -5.45 -0.76
CA LYS A 162 13.55 -5.41 -2.21
C LYS A 162 13.24 -6.80 -2.77
N ASN A 163 12.66 -6.83 -3.96
CA ASN A 163 12.35 -8.05 -4.70
C ASN A 163 11.55 -9.13 -3.95
N SER A 164 10.82 -8.77 -2.88
CA SER A 164 9.92 -9.67 -2.15
C SER A 164 8.47 -9.17 -2.07
N ALA A 165 8.22 -7.93 -2.48
CA ALA A 165 6.88 -7.34 -2.56
C ALA A 165 6.85 -6.04 -3.40
N ARG A 166 5.70 -5.70 -3.97
CA ARG A 166 5.48 -4.46 -4.74
C ARG A 166 4.05 -3.96 -4.63
N ASN A 167 3.88 -2.65 -4.84
CA ASN A 167 2.60 -2.11 -5.29
C ASN A 167 2.54 -2.22 -6.82
N MET A 168 1.52 -2.90 -7.35
CA MET A 168 1.36 -3.17 -8.79
C MET A 168 0.01 -2.66 -9.30
N ILE A 169 -0.01 -2.10 -10.51
CA ILE A 169 -1.27 -1.80 -11.19
C ILE A 169 -1.92 -3.13 -11.57
N GLY A 170 -3.21 -3.28 -11.27
CA GLY A 170 -3.98 -4.43 -11.72
C GLY A 170 -4.40 -4.30 -13.17
N ILE A 171 -4.25 -5.38 -13.94
CA ILE A 171 -4.82 -5.53 -15.28
C ILE A 171 -5.46 -6.91 -15.42
N VAL A 172 -6.21 -7.10 -16.50
CA VAL A 172 -6.87 -8.37 -16.81
C VAL A 172 -6.07 -9.14 -17.87
N ASP A 173 -6.10 -10.46 -17.77
CA ASP A 173 -5.65 -11.36 -18.82
C ASP A 173 -6.58 -11.29 -20.04
N GLU A 174 -6.14 -10.58 -21.06
CA GLU A 174 -6.84 -10.41 -22.34
C GLU A 174 -6.96 -11.72 -23.14
N TYR A 175 -6.11 -12.72 -22.87
CA TYR A 175 -6.09 -13.99 -23.58
C TYR A 175 -6.99 -15.05 -22.94
N GLY A 176 -7.34 -14.89 -21.65
CA GLY A 176 -8.17 -15.86 -20.91
C GLY A 176 -7.51 -17.21 -20.68
N ILE A 177 -6.22 -17.18 -20.41
CA ILE A 177 -5.36 -18.32 -20.12
C ILE A 177 -5.31 -18.60 -18.62
N LEU A 178 -5.28 -17.57 -17.79
CA LEU A 178 -5.23 -17.72 -16.33
C LEU A 178 -6.53 -18.33 -15.80
N GLU A 179 -6.38 -19.36 -14.98
CA GLU A 179 -7.49 -20.00 -14.27
C GLU A 179 -7.83 -19.26 -12.98
N TYR A 180 -8.99 -19.58 -12.40
CA TYR A 180 -9.40 -19.01 -11.11
C TYR A 180 -8.39 -19.37 -10.00
N GLY A 181 -7.96 -18.37 -9.24
CA GLY A 181 -6.95 -18.51 -8.20
C GLY A 181 -5.51 -18.33 -8.69
N GLN A 182 -5.30 -18.16 -9.99
CA GLN A 182 -4.01 -17.86 -10.59
C GLN A 182 -3.84 -16.37 -10.89
N VAL A 183 -2.59 -15.90 -10.86
CA VAL A 183 -2.20 -14.58 -11.35
C VAL A 183 -0.92 -14.70 -12.17
N PHE A 184 -0.67 -13.77 -13.09
CA PHE A 184 0.63 -13.64 -13.73
C PHE A 184 1.35 -12.39 -13.20
N ILE A 185 2.60 -12.57 -12.79
CA ILE A 185 3.46 -11.51 -12.27
C ILE A 185 4.87 -11.70 -12.83
N GLN A 186 5.33 -10.70 -13.55
CA GLN A 186 6.74 -10.53 -13.90
C GLN A 186 7.19 -9.14 -13.42
N TYR A 187 8.23 -9.10 -12.60
CA TYR A 187 8.69 -7.87 -11.97
C TYR A 187 10.11 -7.53 -12.38
N THR A 188 10.41 -6.23 -12.47
CA THR A 188 11.77 -5.75 -12.68
C THR A 188 12.56 -5.95 -11.38
N GLU A 189 13.72 -6.61 -11.49
CA GLU A 189 14.62 -6.83 -10.36
C GLU A 189 15.26 -5.49 -9.96
N LEU A 190 15.02 -5.08 -8.71
CA LEU A 190 15.67 -3.93 -8.11
C LEU A 190 17.01 -4.38 -7.54
N ASN A 191 18.09 -3.94 -8.16
CA ASN A 191 19.46 -4.14 -7.73
C ASN A 191 19.84 -3.13 -6.62
N ASP A 192 20.99 -3.36 -5.99
CA ASP A 192 21.58 -2.42 -5.02
C ASP A 192 22.28 -1.23 -5.67
N ASP A 193 22.24 -1.15 -6.99
CA ASP A 193 22.68 0.02 -7.73
C ASP A 193 21.54 1.06 -7.74
N TYR A 194 21.38 1.78 -6.63
CA TYR A 194 20.30 2.76 -6.39
C TYR A 194 20.24 3.90 -7.44
N VAL A 195 21.28 4.04 -8.26
CA VAL A 195 21.30 4.94 -9.41
C VAL A 195 20.34 4.47 -10.49
N ASN A 196 20.31 3.17 -10.80
CA ASN A 196 19.57 2.60 -11.93
C ASN A 196 18.54 1.57 -11.48
N ALA A 197 18.19 1.50 -10.19
CA ALA A 197 17.29 0.48 -9.66
C ALA A 197 15.94 0.42 -10.42
N ASN A 198 15.43 1.55 -10.91
CA ASN A 198 14.21 1.61 -11.70
C ASN A 198 14.43 1.39 -13.22
N GLU A 199 15.65 1.13 -13.67
CA GLU A 199 16.07 1.04 -15.07
C GLU A 199 16.75 -0.31 -15.38
N SER A 200 16.71 -1.27 -14.44
CA SER A 200 17.13 -2.64 -14.70
C SER A 200 16.30 -3.24 -15.83
N GLU A 201 16.98 -3.81 -16.83
CA GLU A 201 16.32 -4.59 -17.90
C GLU A 201 15.99 -6.02 -17.43
N LYS A 202 16.61 -6.46 -16.33
CA LYS A 202 16.41 -7.81 -15.80
C LYS A 202 15.05 -7.90 -15.12
N THR A 203 14.26 -8.86 -15.59
CA THR A 203 12.93 -9.15 -15.04
C THR A 203 12.88 -10.61 -14.58
N ILE A 204 12.07 -10.86 -13.55
CA ILE A 204 11.90 -12.16 -12.93
C ILE A 204 10.42 -12.53 -13.02
N ILE A 205 10.13 -13.72 -13.52
CA ILE A 205 8.80 -14.32 -13.53
C ILE A 205 8.59 -14.99 -12.18
N LEU A 206 7.44 -14.76 -11.57
CA LEU A 206 7.12 -15.27 -10.26
C LEU A 206 6.29 -16.56 -10.36
N GLU A 207 6.81 -17.65 -9.79
CA GLU A 207 6.16 -18.97 -9.76
C GLU A 207 6.01 -19.47 -8.32
N GLN A 208 5.16 -18.80 -7.55
CA GLN A 208 4.91 -19.15 -6.15
C GLN A 208 3.60 -18.56 -5.63
N LYS A 209 3.22 -18.90 -4.40
CA LYS A 209 2.09 -18.25 -3.72
C LYS A 209 2.40 -16.77 -3.46
N VAL A 210 1.38 -15.94 -3.64
CA VAL A 210 1.45 -14.50 -3.38
C VAL A 210 0.26 -14.07 -2.56
N VAL A 211 0.51 -13.18 -1.60
CA VAL A 211 -0.56 -12.44 -0.92
C VAL A 211 -0.86 -11.18 -1.72
N VAL A 212 -2.15 -10.91 -1.94
CA VAL A 212 -2.64 -9.74 -2.64
C VAL A 212 -3.71 -9.07 -1.80
N THR A 213 -3.60 -7.75 -1.65
CA THR A 213 -4.63 -6.91 -1.04
C THR A 213 -4.61 -5.51 -1.67
N LYS A 214 -5.57 -4.67 -1.30
CA LYS A 214 -5.66 -3.28 -1.71
C LYS A 214 -5.96 -2.41 -0.49
N ASN A 215 -5.32 -1.25 -0.40
CA ASN A 215 -5.69 -0.25 0.59
C ASN A 215 -6.85 0.64 0.09
N PRO A 216 -7.80 1.01 0.97
CA PRO A 216 -7.99 0.47 2.34
C PRO A 216 -8.51 -0.99 2.33
N CYS A 217 -8.12 -1.77 3.34
CA CYS A 217 -8.60 -3.14 3.58
C CYS A 217 -9.06 -3.26 5.04
N HIS A 218 -10.20 -3.89 5.26
CA HIS A 218 -10.83 -3.96 6.59
C HIS A 218 -11.48 -5.30 6.86
N HIS A 219 -12.09 -5.92 5.85
CA HIS A 219 -12.70 -7.22 5.99
C HIS A 219 -11.62 -8.32 5.94
N PRO A 220 -11.75 -9.42 6.71
CA PRO A 220 -10.78 -10.53 6.68
C PRO A 220 -10.56 -11.10 5.26
N GLY A 221 -11.62 -11.10 4.45
CA GLY A 221 -11.57 -11.53 3.04
C GLY A 221 -10.77 -10.63 2.08
N ASP A 222 -10.35 -9.43 2.51
CA ASP A 222 -9.62 -8.46 1.68
C ASP A 222 -8.14 -8.82 1.45
N ILE A 223 -7.60 -9.75 2.24
CA ILE A 223 -6.28 -10.34 2.03
C ILE A 223 -6.46 -11.73 1.43
N ARG A 224 -5.95 -11.92 0.21
CA ARG A 224 -6.12 -13.17 -0.52
C ARG A 224 -4.78 -13.73 -0.94
N VAL A 225 -4.66 -15.04 -0.89
CA VAL A 225 -3.54 -15.81 -1.42
C VAL A 225 -3.91 -16.34 -2.80
N PHE A 226 -3.08 -16.03 -3.80
CA PHE A 226 -3.17 -16.58 -5.15
C PHE A 226 -1.90 -17.35 -5.51
N THR A 227 -1.93 -18.09 -6.61
CA THR A 227 -0.76 -18.75 -7.17
C THR A 227 -0.26 -17.96 -8.37
N ALA A 228 0.94 -17.40 -8.29
CA ALA A 228 1.61 -16.83 -9.45
C ALA A 228 2.14 -17.96 -10.33
N VAL A 229 1.84 -17.90 -11.63
CA VAL A 229 2.20 -18.91 -12.62
C VAL A 229 2.86 -18.26 -13.83
N ASP A 230 3.78 -18.98 -14.47
CA ASP A 230 4.38 -18.55 -15.74
C ASP A 230 3.44 -18.83 -16.91
N VAL A 231 3.11 -17.77 -17.66
CA VAL A 231 2.33 -17.84 -18.89
C VAL A 231 3.14 -17.16 -20.00
N PRO A 232 3.72 -17.91 -20.95
CA PRO A 232 4.56 -17.35 -22.01
C PRO A 232 3.95 -16.18 -22.78
N GLN A 233 2.64 -16.25 -23.04
CA GLN A 233 1.87 -15.23 -23.75
C GLN A 233 1.79 -13.90 -22.96
N LEU A 234 1.92 -13.93 -21.64
CA LEU A 234 1.83 -12.75 -20.77
C LEU A 234 3.19 -12.15 -20.42
N ARG A 235 4.33 -12.76 -20.80
CA ARG A 235 5.69 -12.30 -20.44
C ARG A 235 6.10 -10.92 -20.98
N HIS A 236 5.31 -10.33 -21.86
CA HIS A 236 5.47 -8.94 -22.29
C HIS A 236 4.97 -7.93 -21.23
N LEU A 237 4.21 -8.39 -20.22
CA LEU A 237 3.64 -7.59 -19.15
C LEU A 237 4.58 -7.60 -17.93
N LYS A 238 5.06 -6.42 -17.54
CA LYS A 238 6.06 -6.20 -16.49
C LYS A 238 5.56 -5.18 -15.48
N ASP A 239 5.88 -5.39 -14.20
CA ASP A 239 5.55 -4.49 -13.09
C ASP A 239 4.04 -4.20 -12.94
N VAL A 240 3.25 -5.22 -13.23
CA VAL A 240 1.79 -5.27 -13.12
C VAL A 240 1.39 -6.63 -12.53
N ILE A 241 0.20 -6.70 -11.95
CA ILE A 241 -0.44 -7.97 -11.59
C ILE A 241 -1.56 -8.23 -12.60
N VAL A 242 -1.52 -9.41 -13.24
CA VAL A 242 -2.52 -9.81 -14.23
C VAL A 242 -3.50 -10.77 -13.56
N PHE A 243 -4.77 -10.40 -13.55
CA PHE A 243 -5.86 -11.19 -12.99
C PHE A 243 -6.57 -12.01 -14.08
N PRO A 244 -7.13 -13.18 -13.75
CA PRO A 244 -7.89 -13.99 -14.68
C PRO A 244 -9.21 -13.30 -15.03
N GLN A 245 -9.65 -13.45 -16.28
CA GLN A 245 -10.99 -13.03 -16.69
C GLN A 245 -12.08 -14.09 -16.43
N ARG A 246 -11.68 -15.31 -16.10
CA ARG A 246 -12.59 -16.45 -15.84
C ARG A 246 -12.63 -16.77 -14.36
N GLY A 247 -13.79 -17.25 -13.90
CA GLY A 247 -13.97 -17.63 -12.51
C GLY A 247 -15.37 -17.38 -11.98
N GLN A 248 -15.55 -17.66 -10.70
CA GLN A 248 -16.83 -17.45 -10.00
C GLN A 248 -17.08 -15.98 -9.68
N ARG A 249 -16.01 -15.21 -9.39
CA ARG A 249 -16.09 -13.78 -9.03
C ARG A 249 -14.78 -13.07 -9.39
N PRO A 250 -14.78 -11.86 -9.97
CA PRO A 250 -13.52 -11.18 -10.31
C PRO A 250 -12.61 -11.01 -9.08
N HIS A 251 -11.36 -11.48 -9.12
CA HIS A 251 -10.42 -11.34 -8.01
C HIS A 251 -10.23 -9.88 -7.53
N PRO A 252 -10.16 -8.86 -8.41
CA PRO A 252 -10.25 -7.46 -8.00
C PRO A 252 -11.40 -7.18 -7.04
N ASN A 253 -12.61 -7.62 -7.39
CA ASN A 253 -13.82 -7.39 -6.60
C ASN A 253 -13.80 -8.17 -5.27
N GLU A 254 -13.13 -9.33 -5.21
CA GLU A 254 -12.91 -10.05 -3.95
C GLU A 254 -11.95 -9.32 -2.99
N ILE A 255 -11.19 -8.32 -3.48
CA ILE A 255 -10.15 -7.59 -2.73
C ILE A 255 -10.62 -6.15 -2.52
N SER A 256 -11.27 -5.87 -1.37
CA SER A 256 -11.74 -4.52 -1.04
C SER A 256 -12.67 -3.89 -2.10
N GLY A 257 -13.44 -4.70 -2.84
CA GLY A 257 -14.34 -4.22 -3.89
C GLY A 257 -13.63 -3.53 -5.06
N SER A 258 -12.36 -3.88 -5.31
CA SER A 258 -11.51 -3.20 -6.29
C SER A 258 -11.95 -3.44 -7.73
N ASP A 259 -11.57 -2.50 -8.61
CA ASP A 259 -11.70 -2.64 -10.06
C ASP A 259 -10.34 -2.54 -10.77
N LEU A 260 -10.36 -2.44 -12.09
CA LEU A 260 -9.16 -2.33 -12.93
C LEU A 260 -9.08 -0.96 -13.65
N ASP A 261 -9.58 0.10 -13.01
CA ASP A 261 -9.57 1.46 -13.56
C ASP A 261 -8.36 2.32 -13.13
N GLY A 262 -7.46 1.70 -12.36
CA GLY A 262 -6.21 2.28 -11.87
C GLY A 262 -5.87 1.91 -10.43
N ASP A 263 -6.61 0.98 -9.83
CA ASP A 263 -6.29 0.45 -8.51
C ASP A 263 -4.90 -0.18 -8.47
N GLU A 264 -4.23 0.02 -7.33
CA GLU A 264 -2.92 -0.55 -7.02
C GLU A 264 -3.05 -1.60 -5.93
N TYR A 265 -2.45 -2.75 -6.19
CA TYR A 265 -2.50 -3.91 -5.33
C TYR A 265 -1.16 -4.07 -4.61
N ALA A 266 -1.23 -4.27 -3.30
CA ALA A 266 -0.12 -4.70 -2.49
C ALA A 266 0.08 -6.20 -2.73
N VAL A 267 1.16 -6.55 -3.44
CA VAL A 267 1.52 -7.92 -3.80
C VAL A 267 2.75 -8.33 -3.01
N ILE A 268 2.63 -9.35 -2.17
CA ILE A 268 3.68 -9.84 -1.26
C ILE A 268 3.99 -11.29 -1.59
N TRP A 269 5.25 -11.58 -1.89
CA TRP A 269 5.78 -12.94 -2.11
C TRP A 269 6.97 -13.24 -1.20
N HIS A 270 7.10 -12.47 -0.12
CA HIS A 270 8.08 -12.73 0.92
C HIS A 270 7.64 -13.97 1.72
N PRO A 271 8.46 -15.03 1.85
CA PRO A 271 8.04 -16.30 2.43
C PRO A 271 7.43 -16.19 3.84
N ALA A 272 7.97 -15.30 4.69
CA ALA A 272 7.48 -15.10 6.05
C ALA A 272 6.09 -14.45 6.13
N PHE A 273 5.57 -13.90 5.03
CA PHE A 273 4.28 -13.24 4.95
C PHE A 273 3.24 -14.03 4.14
N ILE A 274 3.49 -15.31 3.83
CA ILE A 274 2.53 -16.18 3.14
C ILE A 274 1.74 -17.01 4.15
N PRO A 275 0.44 -16.72 4.36
CA PRO A 275 -0.39 -17.52 5.26
C PRO A 275 -0.53 -18.97 4.78
N GLN A 276 -0.58 -19.89 5.72
CA GLN A 276 -0.92 -21.30 5.45
C GLN A 276 -2.42 -21.57 5.58
N THR A 277 -3.18 -20.59 6.08
CA THR A 277 -4.64 -20.63 6.22
C THR A 277 -5.33 -20.51 4.84
N PRO A 278 -6.51 -21.13 4.64
CA PRO A 278 -7.30 -20.96 3.41
C PRO A 278 -7.94 -19.57 3.35
N ASN A 279 -8.09 -18.95 2.18
CA ASN A 279 -8.66 -17.60 2.05
C ASN A 279 -10.00 -17.46 2.77
N ASP A 280 -10.20 -16.34 3.46
CA ASP A 280 -11.50 -16.00 4.03
C ASP A 280 -12.50 -15.70 2.92
N THR A 281 -13.79 -15.84 3.25
CA THR A 281 -14.86 -15.52 2.31
C THR A 281 -14.80 -14.01 2.01
N PRO A 282 -14.71 -13.61 0.73
CA PRO A 282 -14.66 -12.19 0.38
C PRO A 282 -15.99 -11.53 0.70
N TYR A 283 -15.92 -10.28 1.15
CA TYR A 283 -17.12 -9.49 1.43
C TYR A 283 -17.95 -9.27 0.16
N ASP A 284 -19.28 -9.18 0.26
CA ASP A 284 -20.16 -8.95 -0.88
C ASP A 284 -20.30 -7.44 -1.19
N TYR A 285 -19.31 -6.91 -1.91
CA TYR A 285 -19.27 -5.52 -2.35
C TYR A 285 -20.34 -5.17 -3.40
N ASP A 286 -20.89 -6.16 -4.11
CA ASP A 286 -21.84 -5.91 -5.19
C ASP A 286 -23.26 -5.68 -4.63
N SER A 287 -23.59 -6.32 -3.50
CA SER A 287 -24.86 -6.12 -2.79
C SER A 287 -25.11 -4.68 -2.33
N GLN A 288 -24.07 -3.85 -2.32
CA GLN A 288 -24.10 -2.49 -1.78
C GLN A 288 -24.20 -1.39 -2.83
N MET A 289 -24.14 -1.68 -4.13
CA MET A 289 -24.08 -0.62 -5.16
C MET A 289 -25.34 0.24 -5.19
N PRO A 290 -25.27 1.51 -4.77
CA PRO A 290 -26.44 2.38 -4.76
C PRO A 290 -26.77 2.86 -6.17
N MET A 291 -28.05 3.12 -6.44
CA MET A 291 -28.44 3.70 -7.72
C MET A 291 -27.81 5.09 -7.90
N LEU A 292 -27.21 5.32 -9.07
CA LEU A 292 -26.69 6.63 -9.45
C LEU A 292 -27.82 7.67 -9.40
N ARG A 293 -27.53 8.84 -8.84
CA ARG A 293 -28.43 9.99 -8.88
C ARG A 293 -28.49 10.52 -10.31
N ILE A 294 -29.53 10.15 -11.05
CA ILE A 294 -29.80 10.68 -12.38
C ILE A 294 -30.67 11.93 -12.24
N SER A 295 -30.19 13.05 -12.75
CA SER A 295 -30.97 14.29 -12.82
C SER A 295 -31.77 14.34 -14.11
N ASP A 296 -33.06 14.61 -14.01
CA ASP A 296 -33.96 14.81 -15.16
C ASP A 296 -33.74 16.17 -15.87
N ARG A 297 -32.91 17.04 -15.27
CA ARG A 297 -32.56 18.36 -15.81
C ARG A 297 -31.05 18.55 -15.94
N PRO A 298 -30.59 19.51 -16.76
CA PRO A 298 -29.18 19.91 -16.79
C PRO A 298 -28.69 20.31 -15.39
N ILE A 299 -27.49 19.82 -15.06
CA ILE A 299 -26.78 20.16 -13.82
C ILE A 299 -26.31 21.61 -13.89
N ASN A 300 -26.56 22.36 -12.83
CA ASN A 300 -26.16 23.77 -12.70
C ASN A 300 -25.12 23.96 -11.59
N ARG A 301 -24.62 25.19 -11.43
CA ARG A 301 -23.59 25.50 -10.43
C ARG A 301 -24.04 25.26 -8.99
N ALA A 302 -25.32 25.47 -8.68
CA ALA A 302 -25.85 25.25 -7.33
C ALA A 302 -25.85 23.76 -6.98
N ASP A 303 -26.15 22.88 -7.94
CA ASP A 303 -26.06 21.42 -7.75
C ASP A 303 -24.62 20.98 -7.42
N ILE A 304 -23.64 21.55 -8.13
CA ILE A 304 -22.21 21.28 -7.91
C ILE A 304 -21.81 21.76 -6.51
N GLN A 305 -22.20 22.98 -6.13
CA GLN A 305 -21.90 23.54 -4.81
C GLN A 305 -22.50 22.68 -3.69
N ALA A 306 -23.77 22.30 -3.82
CA ALA A 306 -24.45 21.45 -2.85
C ALA A 306 -23.72 20.10 -2.70
N THR A 307 -23.35 19.46 -3.82
CA THR A 307 -22.63 18.17 -3.80
C THR A 307 -21.25 18.30 -3.15
N VAL A 308 -20.50 19.36 -3.44
CA VAL A 308 -19.18 19.59 -2.83
C VAL A 308 -19.30 19.82 -1.33
N LEU A 309 -20.29 20.60 -0.88
CA LEU A 309 -20.54 20.83 0.54
C LEU A 309 -20.92 19.53 1.26
N ASP A 310 -21.85 18.77 0.69
CA ASP A 310 -22.32 17.47 1.18
C ASP A 310 -21.14 16.51 1.41
N ILE A 311 -20.28 16.32 0.39
CA ILE A 311 -19.08 15.48 0.48
C ILE A 311 -18.12 15.98 1.57
N SER A 312 -17.93 17.30 1.67
CA SER A 312 -16.97 17.88 2.62
C SER A 312 -17.42 17.79 4.08
N GLU A 313 -18.71 17.89 4.35
CA GLU A 313 -19.27 17.92 5.71
C GLU A 313 -19.58 16.53 6.25
N GLN A 314 -19.95 15.58 5.38
CA GLN A 314 -20.49 14.29 5.78
C GLN A 314 -19.46 13.15 5.76
N SER A 315 -18.29 13.34 5.14
CA SER A 315 -17.28 12.28 5.07
C SER A 315 -16.86 11.77 6.45
N CYS A 316 -17.12 10.49 6.71
CA CYS A 316 -16.84 9.88 8.01
C CYS A 316 -15.87 8.69 7.94
N VAL A 317 -15.30 8.39 6.77
CA VAL A 317 -14.33 7.29 6.54
C VAL A 317 -13.26 7.25 7.63
N GLY A 318 -12.62 8.38 7.92
CA GLY A 318 -11.55 8.43 8.93
C GLY A 318 -12.01 8.05 10.35
N LYS A 319 -13.24 8.42 10.72
CA LYS A 319 -13.84 8.07 12.02
C LYS A 319 -14.15 6.58 12.06
N LEU A 320 -14.73 6.03 11.00
CA LEU A 320 -15.02 4.60 10.89
C LEU A 320 -13.75 3.74 10.89
N CYS A 321 -12.70 4.14 10.17
CA CYS A 321 -11.41 3.45 10.19
C CYS A 321 -10.77 3.43 11.59
N SER A 322 -10.89 4.53 12.34
CA SER A 322 -10.44 4.63 13.74
C SER A 322 -11.23 3.68 14.64
N LEU A 323 -12.56 3.67 14.51
CA LEU A 323 -13.45 2.75 15.25
C LEU A 323 -13.16 1.29 14.91
N HIS A 324 -12.94 0.99 13.63
CA HIS A 324 -12.61 -0.35 13.16
C HIS A 324 -11.33 -0.85 13.82
N LEU A 325 -10.26 -0.07 13.77
CA LEU A 325 -8.97 -0.47 14.33
C LEU A 325 -9.05 -0.69 15.85
N ALA A 326 -9.76 0.17 16.58
CA ALA A 326 -10.00 -0.03 18.01
C ALA A 326 -10.85 -1.29 18.31
N ASN A 327 -11.90 -1.56 17.53
CA ASN A 327 -12.70 -2.78 17.71
C ASN A 327 -11.93 -4.04 17.32
N THR A 328 -11.04 -3.93 16.33
CA THR A 328 -10.19 -5.03 15.92
C THR A 328 -9.19 -5.39 17.02
N ASP A 329 -8.63 -4.39 17.70
CA ASP A 329 -7.74 -4.59 18.84
C ASP A 329 -8.46 -5.22 20.04
N LEU A 330 -9.69 -4.78 20.35
CA LEU A 330 -10.44 -5.32 21.49
C LEU A 330 -11.03 -6.71 21.25
N ASN A 331 -11.61 -6.92 20.06
CA ASN A 331 -12.49 -8.06 19.80
C ASN A 331 -11.95 -9.01 18.72
N GLY A 332 -10.95 -8.58 17.94
CA GLY A 332 -10.46 -9.29 16.77
C GLY A 332 -11.16 -8.92 15.46
N VAL A 333 -10.53 -9.32 14.35
CA VAL A 333 -10.96 -9.01 12.97
C VAL A 333 -12.31 -9.65 12.62
N ALA A 334 -12.51 -10.92 13.00
CA ALA A 334 -13.70 -11.70 12.65
C ALA A 334 -14.89 -11.46 13.60
N HIS A 335 -14.76 -10.57 14.58
CA HIS A 335 -15.85 -10.30 15.52
C HIS A 335 -17.03 -9.59 14.80
N PRO A 336 -18.29 -9.93 15.08
CA PRO A 336 -19.45 -9.37 14.38
C PRO A 336 -19.49 -7.84 14.34
N LYS A 337 -19.09 -7.18 15.44
CA LYS A 337 -18.99 -5.70 15.47
C LYS A 337 -17.92 -5.16 14.52
N THR A 338 -16.75 -5.79 14.47
CA THR A 338 -15.65 -5.40 13.59
C THR A 338 -16.06 -5.57 12.13
N LEU A 339 -16.70 -6.70 11.79
CA LEU A 339 -17.23 -6.97 10.47
C LEU A 339 -18.31 -5.94 10.05
N ALA A 340 -19.21 -5.56 10.95
CA ALA A 340 -20.21 -4.53 10.67
C ALA A 340 -19.57 -3.16 10.41
N ILE A 341 -18.53 -2.79 11.16
CA ILE A 341 -17.81 -1.54 10.89
C ILE A 341 -17.07 -1.61 9.55
N ALA A 342 -16.49 -2.77 9.20
CA ALA A 342 -15.85 -2.97 7.90
C ALA A 342 -16.85 -2.80 6.74
N SER A 343 -18.08 -3.33 6.86
CA SER A 343 -19.12 -3.11 5.84
C SER A 343 -19.52 -1.65 5.73
N TYR A 344 -19.66 -0.92 6.85
CA TYR A 344 -19.93 0.52 6.79
C TYR A 344 -18.79 1.30 6.13
N ILE A 345 -17.54 0.92 6.32
CA ILE A 345 -16.43 1.58 5.61
C ILE A 345 -16.52 1.34 4.11
N ALA A 346 -16.86 0.11 3.68
CA ALA A 346 -17.04 -0.22 2.27
C ALA A 346 -18.10 0.67 1.60
N GLU A 347 -19.26 0.82 2.24
CA GLU A 347 -20.36 1.68 1.75
C GLU A 347 -19.95 3.16 1.71
N GLU A 348 -19.31 3.64 2.77
CA GLU A 348 -18.89 5.04 2.90
C GLU A 348 -17.86 5.46 1.84
N LEU A 349 -17.04 4.54 1.34
CA LEU A 349 -16.06 4.84 0.28
C LEU A 349 -16.73 5.20 -1.06
N ASP A 350 -17.95 4.69 -1.30
CA ASP A 350 -18.75 5.03 -2.48
C ASP A 350 -19.77 6.15 -2.24
N ALA A 351 -19.95 6.59 -0.99
CA ALA A 351 -20.82 7.71 -0.63
C ALA A 351 -20.56 8.98 -1.47
N PRO A 352 -19.32 9.38 -1.83
CA PRO A 352 -19.11 10.54 -2.69
C PRO A 352 -19.68 10.40 -4.11
N LYS A 353 -19.88 9.16 -4.59
CA LYS A 353 -20.46 8.88 -5.91
C LYS A 353 -21.99 8.79 -5.86
N THR A 354 -22.52 8.32 -4.74
CA THR A 354 -23.93 7.91 -4.59
C THR A 354 -24.74 8.91 -3.75
N GLY A 355 -24.04 9.68 -2.92
CA GLY A 355 -24.58 10.53 -1.86
C GLY A 355 -25.32 9.76 -0.77
N GLN A 356 -25.04 8.46 -0.60
CA GLN A 356 -25.65 7.63 0.43
C GLN A 356 -24.60 7.23 1.46
N HIS A 357 -24.85 7.62 2.71
CA HIS A 357 -24.01 7.27 3.84
C HIS A 357 -24.63 6.09 4.60
N PRO A 358 -23.83 5.12 5.06
CA PRO A 358 -24.31 3.92 5.75
C PRO A 358 -24.83 4.25 7.16
N LEU A 359 -24.28 5.30 7.79
CA LEU A 359 -24.58 5.67 9.16
C LEU A 359 -24.82 7.17 9.29
N THR A 360 -25.76 7.52 10.16
CA THR A 360 -25.96 8.89 10.62
C THR A 360 -24.88 9.32 11.63
N PRO A 361 -24.64 10.63 11.82
CA PRO A 361 -23.72 11.12 12.85
C PRO A 361 -24.04 10.61 14.26
N LYS A 362 -25.34 10.41 14.58
CA LYS A 362 -25.78 9.85 15.86
C LYS A 362 -25.31 8.40 16.04
N GLN A 363 -25.48 7.55 15.04
CA GLN A 363 -25.05 6.15 15.08
C GLN A 363 -23.52 6.02 15.19
N ILE A 364 -22.76 6.90 14.51
CA ILE A 364 -21.30 6.96 14.67
C ILE A 364 -20.93 7.36 16.11
N GLY A 365 -21.67 8.31 16.69
CA GLY A 365 -21.52 8.71 18.09
C GLY A 365 -21.80 7.55 19.05
N GLU A 366 -22.83 6.75 18.81
CA GLU A 366 -23.15 5.55 19.60
C GLU A 366 -21.99 4.53 19.57
N LEU A 367 -21.44 4.23 18.38
CA LEU A 367 -20.25 3.37 18.24
C LEU A 367 -19.03 3.91 18.99
N GLN A 368 -18.86 5.24 19.05
CA GLN A 368 -17.79 5.87 19.83
C GLN A 368 -18.02 5.75 21.34
N SER A 369 -19.26 5.93 21.78
CA SER A 369 -19.66 5.81 23.19
C SER A 369 -19.54 4.37 23.69
N GLU A 370 -19.80 3.37 22.86
CA GLU A 370 -19.58 1.96 23.21
C GLU A 370 -18.12 1.66 23.59
N LEU A 371 -17.16 2.36 22.98
CA LEU A 371 -15.74 2.25 23.32
C LEU A 371 -15.35 3.10 24.54
N GLY A 372 -16.26 3.84 25.17
CA GLY A 372 -15.96 4.65 26.36
C GLY A 372 -14.90 5.73 26.15
N ASN A 373 -14.72 6.22 24.92
CA ASN A 373 -13.60 7.10 24.51
C ASN A 373 -12.20 6.45 24.67
N GLU A 374 -12.14 5.13 24.78
CA GLU A 374 -10.90 4.38 24.91
C GLU A 374 -10.32 4.01 23.53
N ARG A 375 -8.99 4.09 23.40
CA ARG A 375 -8.25 3.64 22.20
C ARG A 375 -6.99 2.88 22.60
N PRO A 376 -6.50 1.97 21.75
CA PRO A 376 -5.16 1.42 21.93
C PRO A 376 -4.13 2.53 22.06
N ASP A 377 -3.15 2.34 22.92
CA ASP A 377 -1.98 3.23 23.10
C ASP A 377 -1.34 3.69 21.78
N TYR A 378 -1.15 2.80 20.81
CA TYR A 378 -0.56 3.12 19.50
C TYR A 378 -1.34 4.14 18.66
N PHE A 379 -2.54 4.57 19.08
CA PHE A 379 -3.21 5.72 18.47
C PHE A 379 -2.49 7.03 18.76
N ASP A 380 -1.82 7.14 19.92
CA ASP A 380 -1.04 8.29 20.37
C ASP A 380 -1.77 9.64 20.14
N LYS A 381 -2.98 9.73 20.70
CA LYS A 381 -3.81 10.95 20.65
C LYS A 381 -4.24 11.38 22.06
N PRO A 382 -3.95 12.63 22.46
CA PRO A 382 -4.15 13.08 23.84
C PRO A 382 -5.63 13.21 24.26
N TYR A 383 -6.56 13.16 23.31
CA TYR A 383 -8.00 13.26 23.57
C TYR A 383 -8.70 11.91 23.78
N TYR A 384 -8.00 10.79 23.58
CA TYR A 384 -8.50 9.45 23.91
C TYR A 384 -7.91 8.97 25.23
N LYS A 385 -8.68 8.16 25.96
CA LYS A 385 -8.12 7.38 27.07
C LYS A 385 -7.40 6.18 26.47
N SER A 386 -6.11 6.03 26.72
CA SER A 386 -5.34 4.89 26.20
C SER A 386 -5.50 3.64 27.05
N TYR A 387 -5.48 2.48 26.41
CA TYR A 387 -5.28 1.18 27.06
C TYR A 387 -4.12 0.43 26.40
N PRO A 388 -3.41 -0.44 27.15
CA PRO A 388 -2.32 -1.21 26.59
C PRO A 388 -2.86 -2.24 25.59
N SER A 389 -2.45 -2.13 24.32
CA SER A 389 -2.78 -3.17 23.35
C SER A 389 -2.04 -4.46 23.70
N LYS A 390 -2.67 -5.61 23.42
CA LYS A 390 -2.07 -6.94 23.65
C LYS A 390 -1.68 -7.64 22.35
N HIS A 391 -1.74 -6.90 21.24
CA HIS A 391 -1.62 -7.42 19.90
C HIS A 391 -0.39 -6.86 19.20
N VAL A 392 -0.10 -7.37 18.00
CA VAL A 392 1.06 -7.02 17.17
C VAL A 392 1.40 -5.53 17.12
N LEU A 393 0.41 -4.64 17.18
CA LEU A 393 0.60 -3.20 17.05
C LEU A 393 1.23 -2.52 18.28
N ASP A 394 1.11 -3.10 19.49
CA ASP A 394 1.74 -2.62 20.72
C ASP A 394 3.29 -2.72 20.66
N GLY A 395 3.79 -3.87 20.20
CA GLY A 395 5.22 -4.17 20.20
C GLY A 395 6.09 -3.20 19.39
N PHE A 396 5.48 -2.44 18.46
CA PHE A 396 6.21 -1.44 17.67
C PHE A 396 6.56 -0.18 18.47
N GLU A 397 5.79 0.21 19.48
CA GLU A 397 6.05 1.43 20.26
C GLU A 397 7.26 1.24 21.19
N LEU A 398 7.28 0.13 21.92
CA LEU A 398 8.37 -0.24 22.84
C LEU A 398 9.73 -0.19 22.15
N LEU A 399 9.85 -0.70 20.92
CA LEU A 399 11.11 -0.72 20.15
C LEU A 399 11.45 0.65 19.51
N SER A 400 10.45 1.46 19.16
CA SER A 400 10.70 2.80 18.61
C SER A 400 11.37 3.77 19.58
N SER A 401 11.23 3.51 20.88
CA SER A 401 11.89 4.27 21.96
C SER A 401 13.38 3.93 22.13
N VAL A 402 13.91 2.91 21.43
CA VAL A 402 15.23 2.29 21.68
C VAL A 402 16.28 2.68 20.63
N SER A 403 16.08 3.74 19.82
CA SER A 403 17.17 4.26 18.96
C SER A 403 17.83 5.52 19.55
N PRO A 404 18.75 5.39 20.52
CA PRO A 404 19.42 6.52 21.16
C PRO A 404 20.30 7.32 20.19
N ILE A 405 20.74 6.72 19.08
CA ILE A 405 21.69 7.35 18.14
C ILE A 405 21.04 8.51 17.36
N LEU A 406 19.76 8.38 16.98
CA LEU A 406 19.01 9.44 16.27
C LEU A 406 18.30 10.42 17.23
N ALA A 407 18.04 9.98 18.47
CA ALA A 407 17.44 10.81 19.52
C ALA A 407 18.45 11.79 20.13
N ASN A 408 19.72 11.39 20.32
CA ASN A 408 20.70 12.12 21.12
C ASN A 408 21.58 13.12 20.33
N GLY A 409 21.07 13.64 19.21
CA GLY A 409 21.75 14.72 18.45
C GLY A 409 21.78 16.08 19.17
N ALA A 410 21.23 16.16 20.38
CA ALA A 410 21.42 17.28 21.31
C ALA A 410 21.53 16.68 22.73
N ASP A 411 22.75 16.72 23.28
CA ASP A 411 23.13 16.46 24.68
C ASP A 411 23.02 15.03 25.26
N GLY A 412 24.17 14.52 25.69
CA GLY A 412 24.29 13.62 26.85
C GLY A 412 24.33 12.11 26.59
N ILE A 413 25.47 11.50 26.91
CA ILE A 413 25.69 10.04 26.98
C ILE A 413 24.79 9.43 28.07
N ILE A 414 23.97 8.43 27.72
CA ILE A 414 23.34 7.51 28.70
C ILE A 414 23.52 6.07 28.21
N PHE A 415 24.23 5.26 29.00
CA PHE A 415 24.27 3.80 28.87
C PHE A 415 23.01 3.18 29.48
N VAL A 416 22.43 2.16 28.84
CA VAL A 416 21.44 1.28 29.49
C VAL A 416 21.81 -0.19 29.30
N ARG A 417 21.80 -0.90 30.43
CA ARG A 417 22.15 -2.30 30.65
C ARG A 417 21.34 -3.28 29.80
N SER A 418 22.03 -4.26 29.21
CA SER A 418 21.45 -5.52 28.76
C SER A 418 21.02 -6.38 29.95
N SER A 419 19.76 -6.78 29.99
CA SER A 419 19.29 -7.89 30.83
C SER A 419 18.12 -8.58 30.13
N PHE A 420 18.40 -9.33 29.06
CA PHE A 420 17.53 -10.45 28.67
C PHE A 420 18.17 -11.72 29.22
N CYS A 421 17.54 -12.27 30.26
CA CYS A 421 17.88 -13.56 30.83
C CYS A 421 17.46 -14.64 29.82
N LEU A 422 18.44 -15.28 29.19
CA LEU A 422 18.25 -16.55 28.48
C LEU A 422 18.12 -17.64 29.55
N CYS A 423 16.89 -18.07 29.86
CA CYS A 423 16.71 -19.37 30.50
C CYS A 423 16.92 -20.45 29.43
N SER A 424 18.09 -21.07 29.49
CA SER A 424 18.44 -22.30 28.79
C SER A 424 17.52 -23.44 29.23
N LEU A 425 16.90 -24.09 28.25
CA LEU A 425 16.46 -25.47 28.38
C LEU A 425 17.71 -26.35 28.33
N GLU A 426 18.08 -26.93 29.47
CA GLU A 426 18.90 -28.15 29.48
C GLU A 426 18.14 -29.25 30.22
N SER A 427 18.14 -30.39 29.54
CA SER A 427 17.62 -31.69 29.87
C SER A 427 18.22 -32.30 31.14
N ASN A 428 17.34 -32.90 31.97
CA ASN A 428 17.47 -34.28 32.45
C ASN A 428 16.09 -34.82 32.83
#